data_AF-A0A0S8CG60-F1
#
_entry.id   AF-A0A0S8CG60-F1
#
_cell.length_a   1.000
_cell.length_b   1.000
_cell.length_c   1.000
_cell.angle_alpha   90.00
_cell.angle_beta   90.00
_cell.angle_gamma   90.00
#
_symmetry.space_group_name_H-M   'P 1'
#
loop_
_entity.id
_entity.type
_entity.pdbx_description
1 polymer ?
#
loop_
_entity_poly.entity_id
_entity_poly.type
_entity_poly.pdbx_seq_one_letter_code
_entity_poly.pdbx_strand_id
1 'polypeptide(L)'
;MKKSEPPLLWILAFMTIWAVFPALEPVKGQPPLANGIQPLVQLGQQPVHQLIPLNIRPLLLPQEQEQFLQELEGLPPDWHTLQDPDHTEQSERLFQLNRQRDEARLVHQNILQQPIAFLWSGILRHYLPEYQGFSVALGPELTSTSWGIIRFKPMGLPDYLVAIPSGESARQLLLQQQQGKEIEIGVLFIGTLVADESLIYGFSHDGKEEGMILPVVHIQDVRYFLKTT
;
A
#
# COMPACT_ATOMS: atom_id res chain seq x y z
N MET A 1 -67.44 -23.50 -32.84
CA MET A 1 -66.22 -22.67 -33.05
C MET A 1 -66.32 -21.51 -32.06
N LYS A 2 -65.71 -21.61 -30.87
CA LYS A 2 -64.35 -21.12 -30.49
C LYS A 2 -64.18 -19.62 -30.81
N LYS A 3 -63.80 -18.71 -29.91
CA LYS A 3 -63.37 -18.68 -28.48
C LYS A 3 -63.39 -17.17 -28.11
N SER A 4 -64.13 -16.70 -27.10
CA SER A 4 -63.72 -16.47 -25.70
C SER A 4 -62.29 -15.93 -25.51
N GLU A 5 -62.16 -14.64 -25.19
CA GLU A 5 -60.93 -14.03 -24.64
C GLU A 5 -60.80 -14.29 -23.13
N PRO A 6 -59.60 -14.59 -22.62
CA PRO A 6 -59.28 -14.53 -21.19
C PRO A 6 -58.24 -13.43 -20.85
N PRO A 7 -57.99 -13.16 -19.55
CA PRO A 7 -57.66 -11.83 -19.03
C PRO A 7 -56.18 -11.60 -18.64
N LEU A 8 -55.88 -10.33 -18.32
CA LEU A 8 -54.83 -9.80 -17.42
C LEU A 8 -53.65 -10.72 -17.06
N LEU A 9 -52.47 -10.38 -17.59
CA LEU A 9 -51.19 -10.74 -16.99
C LEU A 9 -50.33 -9.48 -16.86
N TRP A 10 -50.01 -9.17 -15.61
CA TRP A 10 -49.08 -8.12 -15.19
C TRP A 10 -47.68 -8.40 -15.73
N ILE A 11 -47.08 -7.46 -16.46
CA ILE A 11 -45.63 -7.41 -16.64
C ILE A 11 -45.14 -6.08 -16.08
N LEU A 12 -44.60 -6.17 -14.87
CA LEU A 12 -43.72 -5.18 -14.27
C LEU A 12 -42.45 -5.08 -15.13
N ALA A 13 -42.32 -4.01 -15.92
CA ALA A 13 -41.04 -3.62 -16.47
C ALA A 13 -40.33 -2.73 -15.44
N PHE A 14 -39.28 -3.28 -14.83
CA PHE A 14 -38.34 -2.59 -13.96
C PHE A 14 -37.75 -1.37 -14.69
N MET A 15 -38.10 -0.16 -14.24
CA MET A 15 -37.26 1.02 -14.47
C MET A 15 -36.02 0.88 -13.58
N THR A 16 -34.91 0.43 -14.16
CA THR A 16 -33.60 0.61 -13.56
C THR A 16 -33.22 2.09 -13.68
N ILE A 17 -33.51 2.86 -12.64
CA ILE A 17 -32.95 4.19 -12.45
C ILE A 17 -31.45 3.98 -12.17
N TRP A 18 -30.63 4.12 -13.21
CA TRP A 18 -29.21 4.36 -13.03
C TRP A 18 -29.06 5.75 -12.41
N ALA A 19 -28.88 5.80 -11.09
CA ALA A 19 -28.38 7.00 -10.44
C ALA A 19 -26.95 7.23 -10.95
N VAL A 20 -26.82 8.06 -11.99
CA VAL A 20 -25.56 8.67 -12.36
C VAL A 20 -25.19 9.58 -11.20
N PHE A 21 -24.34 9.08 -10.30
CA PHE A 21 -23.61 9.96 -9.39
C PHE A 21 -22.76 10.87 -10.28
N PRO A 22 -22.93 12.20 -10.23
CA PRO A 22 -21.96 13.06 -10.87
C PRO A 22 -20.63 12.80 -10.14
N ALA A 23 -19.63 12.31 -10.88
CA ALA A 23 -18.26 12.50 -10.49
C ALA A 23 -18.12 13.99 -10.16
N LEU A 24 -17.61 14.32 -8.97
CA LEU A 24 -17.20 15.68 -8.67
C LEU A 24 -16.16 16.07 -9.72
N GLU A 25 -16.61 16.77 -10.77
CA GLU A 25 -15.68 17.38 -11.70
C GLU A 25 -14.86 18.39 -10.88
N PRO A 26 -13.52 18.32 -10.96
CA PRO A 26 -12.69 19.31 -10.29
C PRO A 26 -13.09 20.70 -10.79
N VAL A 27 -13.34 21.60 -9.86
CA VAL A 27 -13.62 23.01 -10.16
C VAL A 27 -12.47 23.52 -11.01
N LYS A 28 -12.78 23.96 -12.24
CA LYS A 28 -11.81 24.56 -13.17
C LYS A 28 -11.03 25.65 -12.43
N GLY A 29 -9.73 25.41 -12.20
CA GLY A 29 -8.83 26.38 -11.59
C GLY A 29 -8.15 25.95 -10.29
N GLN A 30 -8.55 24.82 -9.68
CA GLN A 30 -7.73 24.22 -8.62
C GLN A 30 -6.58 23.41 -9.25
N PRO A 31 -5.32 23.59 -8.78
CA PRO A 31 -4.26 22.68 -9.17
C PRO A 31 -4.71 21.24 -8.83
N PRO A 32 -4.29 20.23 -9.61
CA PRO A 32 -4.51 18.85 -9.21
C PRO A 32 -4.06 18.69 -7.76
N LEU A 33 -4.90 18.10 -6.91
CA LEU A 33 -4.48 17.78 -5.55
C LEU A 33 -3.17 16.98 -5.64
N ALA A 34 -2.18 17.36 -4.84
CA ALA A 34 -0.90 16.65 -4.80
C ALA A 34 -1.16 15.17 -4.49
N ASN A 35 -0.38 14.25 -5.07
CA ASN A 35 -0.63 12.81 -4.99
C ASN A 35 -0.81 12.25 -3.56
N GLY A 36 -0.31 12.95 -2.53
CA GLY A 36 -0.48 12.57 -1.11
C GLY A 36 -1.72 13.15 -0.41
N ILE A 37 -2.55 13.95 -1.08
CA ILE A 37 -3.83 14.45 -0.55
C ILE A 37 -4.95 13.62 -1.17
N GLN A 38 -5.45 12.63 -0.44
CA GLN A 38 -6.30 11.58 -1.01
C GLN A 38 -7.48 11.24 -0.10
N PRO A 39 -8.60 10.72 -0.65
CA PRO A 39 -9.72 10.26 0.15
C PRO A 39 -9.32 9.16 1.15
N LEU A 40 -9.90 9.22 2.35
CA LEU A 40 -9.86 8.15 3.34
C LEU A 40 -11.04 7.20 3.10
N VAL A 41 -10.74 6.03 2.55
CA VAL A 41 -11.76 5.05 2.16
C VAL A 41 -12.12 4.13 3.34
N GLN A 42 -13.41 3.83 3.50
CA GLN A 42 -13.88 2.75 4.37
C GLN A 42 -14.10 1.50 3.54
N LEU A 43 -13.34 0.44 3.83
CA LEU A 43 -13.45 -0.83 3.10
C LEU A 43 -14.59 -1.73 3.63
N GLY A 44 -15.04 -1.52 4.86
CA GLY A 44 -15.99 -2.40 5.51
C GLY A 44 -15.42 -3.82 5.62
N GLN A 45 -16.06 -4.78 4.94
CA GLN A 45 -15.63 -6.18 4.86
C GLN A 45 -14.86 -6.51 3.57
N GLN A 46 -14.65 -5.53 2.69
CA GLN A 46 -13.92 -5.74 1.45
C GLN A 46 -12.42 -5.82 1.70
N PRO A 47 -11.68 -6.71 1.00
CA PRO A 47 -10.24 -6.81 1.15
C PRO A 47 -9.53 -5.58 0.56
N VAL A 48 -8.39 -5.23 1.15
CA VAL A 48 -7.54 -4.10 0.71
C VAL A 48 -7.09 -4.26 -0.75
N HIS A 49 -6.97 -5.49 -1.25
CA HIS A 49 -6.65 -5.79 -2.65
C HIS A 49 -7.58 -5.09 -3.66
N GLN A 50 -8.82 -4.77 -3.30
CA GLN A 50 -9.74 -4.05 -4.20
C GLN A 50 -9.30 -2.61 -4.47
N LEU A 51 -8.45 -2.04 -3.62
CA LEU A 51 -7.85 -0.73 -3.84
C LEU A 51 -6.70 -0.78 -4.85
N ILE A 52 -6.28 -1.96 -5.33
CA ILE A 52 -5.13 -2.13 -6.21
C ILE A 52 -5.61 -2.33 -7.64
N PRO A 53 -5.23 -1.48 -8.60
CA PRO A 53 -5.50 -1.71 -10.02
C PRO A 53 -4.91 -3.03 -10.52
N LEU A 54 -5.61 -3.70 -11.46
CA LEU A 54 -5.26 -5.05 -11.94
C LEU A 54 -3.85 -5.17 -12.56
N ASN A 55 -3.28 -4.06 -13.03
CA ASN A 55 -1.93 -4.02 -13.61
C ASN A 55 -0.82 -3.82 -12.57
N ILE A 56 -1.17 -3.70 -11.28
CA ILE A 56 -0.23 -3.49 -10.17
C ILE A 56 -0.16 -4.79 -9.37
N ARG A 57 1.05 -5.26 -9.10
CA ARG A 57 1.27 -6.49 -8.34
C ARG A 57 1.09 -6.21 -6.84
N PRO A 58 0.12 -6.85 -6.15
CA PRO A 58 0.00 -6.74 -4.71
C PRO A 58 1.16 -7.46 -4.01
N LEU A 59 1.77 -6.81 -3.02
CA LEU A 59 2.76 -7.35 -2.10
C LEU A 59 2.30 -7.10 -0.65
N LEU A 60 1.03 -7.38 -0.37
CA LEU A 60 0.37 -7.10 0.90
C LEU A 60 0.58 -8.22 1.92
N LEU A 61 0.72 -9.46 1.43
CA LEU A 61 0.80 -10.67 2.25
C LEU A 61 2.20 -11.31 2.18
N PRO A 62 2.63 -12.06 3.22
CA PRO A 62 3.90 -12.78 3.22
C PRO A 62 4.13 -13.62 1.96
N GLN A 63 3.13 -14.40 1.54
CA GLN A 63 3.25 -15.29 0.38
C GLN A 63 3.42 -14.52 -0.93
N GLU A 64 2.78 -13.37 -1.08
CA GLU A 64 2.92 -12.51 -2.26
C GLU A 64 4.33 -11.93 -2.35
N GLN A 65 4.87 -11.49 -1.21
CA GLN A 65 6.22 -10.95 -1.09
C GLN A 65 7.27 -12.04 -1.34
N GLU A 66 7.11 -13.24 -0.78
CA GLU A 66 8.00 -14.37 -1.02
C GLU A 66 8.00 -14.81 -2.48
N GLN A 67 6.82 -14.89 -3.11
CA GLN A 67 6.74 -15.25 -4.53
C GLN A 67 7.45 -14.19 -5.40
N PHE A 68 7.27 -12.91 -5.08
CA PHE A 68 7.96 -11.83 -5.77
C PHE A 68 9.49 -11.94 -5.63
N LEU A 69 9.99 -12.16 -4.42
CA LEU A 69 11.42 -12.35 -4.18
C LEU A 69 11.95 -13.61 -4.86
N GLN A 70 11.20 -14.70 -4.86
CA GLN A 70 11.56 -15.92 -5.58
C GLN A 70 11.73 -15.68 -7.08
N GLU A 71 10.86 -14.88 -7.70
CA GLU A 71 10.97 -14.54 -9.12
C GLU A 71 12.13 -13.56 -9.41
N LEU A 72 12.45 -12.67 -8.47
CA LEU A 72 13.48 -11.63 -8.63
C LEU A 72 14.89 -12.09 -8.25
N GLU A 73 15.03 -12.89 -7.21
CA GLU A 73 16.29 -13.28 -6.55
C GLU A 73 16.57 -14.79 -6.59
N GLY A 74 15.56 -15.60 -6.89
CA GLY A 74 15.70 -17.05 -6.99
C GLY A 74 15.79 -17.79 -5.65
N LEU A 75 16.60 -17.36 -4.69
CA LEU A 75 16.71 -18.03 -3.37
C LEU A 75 16.97 -17.03 -2.24
N PRO A 76 16.44 -17.29 -1.03
CA PRO A 76 16.73 -16.46 0.14
C PRO A 76 18.22 -16.47 0.48
N PRO A 77 18.76 -15.37 1.02
CA PRO A 77 20.12 -15.37 1.58
C PRO A 77 20.27 -16.42 2.69
N ASP A 78 21.45 -17.03 2.77
CA ASP A 78 21.84 -17.80 3.94
C ASP A 78 22.25 -16.83 5.06
N TRP A 79 21.26 -16.39 5.83
CA TRP A 79 21.45 -15.42 6.92
C TRP A 79 22.47 -15.88 7.95
N HIS A 80 22.62 -17.18 8.17
CA HIS A 80 23.57 -17.70 9.15
C HIS A 80 25.01 -17.45 8.72
N THR A 81 25.31 -17.59 7.43
CA THR A 81 26.67 -17.32 6.89
C THR A 81 27.03 -15.83 6.90
N LEU A 82 26.03 -14.96 6.89
CA LEU A 82 26.20 -13.51 6.88
C LEU A 82 26.40 -12.93 8.29
N GLN A 83 25.96 -13.65 9.33
CA GLN A 83 26.19 -13.24 10.71
C GLN A 83 27.66 -13.42 11.09
N ASP A 84 28.21 -12.44 11.80
CA ASP A 84 29.56 -12.53 12.37
C ASP A 84 29.63 -11.75 13.70
N PRO A 85 30.27 -12.30 14.75
CA PRO A 85 30.53 -11.57 15.98
C PRO A 85 31.32 -10.26 15.77
N ASP A 86 32.14 -10.18 14.72
CA ASP A 86 32.73 -8.92 14.27
C ASP A 86 31.76 -8.20 13.32
N HIS A 87 31.13 -7.14 13.82
CA HIS A 87 30.22 -6.32 13.03
C HIS A 87 30.87 -5.69 11.78
N THR A 88 32.20 -5.53 11.74
CA THR A 88 32.92 -5.07 10.56
C THR A 88 32.87 -6.13 9.46
N GLU A 89 33.19 -7.38 9.82
CA GLU A 89 33.16 -8.53 8.91
C GLU A 89 31.72 -8.82 8.46
N GLN A 90 30.74 -8.78 9.36
CA GLN A 90 29.32 -8.89 9.02
C GLN A 90 28.88 -7.82 8.00
N SER A 91 29.32 -6.57 8.20
CA SER A 91 29.01 -5.47 7.29
C SER A 91 29.64 -5.66 5.92
N GLU A 92 30.88 -6.16 5.86
CA GLU A 92 31.57 -6.47 4.61
C GLU A 92 30.87 -7.61 3.85
N ARG A 93 30.47 -8.69 4.54
CA ARG A 93 29.70 -9.79 3.93
C ARG A 93 28.37 -9.32 3.37
N LEU A 94 27.65 -8.50 4.12
CA LEU A 94 26.40 -7.89 3.65
C LEU A 94 26.66 -6.99 2.43
N PHE A 95 27.71 -6.17 2.45
CA PHE A 95 28.06 -5.30 1.33
C PHE A 95 28.34 -6.11 0.06
N GLN A 96 29.17 -7.15 0.16
CA GLN A 96 29.47 -8.05 -0.96
C GLN A 96 28.22 -8.74 -1.51
N LEU A 97 27.34 -9.25 -0.63
CA LEU A 97 26.08 -9.85 -1.04
C LEU A 97 25.16 -8.85 -1.77
N ASN A 98 24.99 -7.65 -1.21
CA ASN A 98 24.19 -6.60 -1.85
C ASN A 98 24.72 -6.31 -3.25
N ARG A 99 26.03 -6.08 -3.40
CA ARG A 99 26.68 -5.84 -4.68
C ARG A 99 26.48 -6.97 -5.69
N GLN A 100 26.69 -8.21 -5.27
CA GLN A 100 26.51 -9.39 -6.14
C GLN A 100 25.06 -9.49 -6.64
N ARG A 101 24.08 -9.27 -5.77
CA ARG A 101 22.66 -9.38 -6.12
C ARG A 101 22.15 -8.20 -6.92
N ASP A 102 22.64 -6.99 -6.66
CA ASP A 102 22.35 -5.81 -7.50
C ASP A 102 22.72 -6.09 -8.96
N GLU A 103 23.91 -6.63 -9.20
CA GLU A 103 24.38 -6.98 -10.55
C GLU A 103 23.55 -8.11 -11.18
N ALA A 104 23.22 -9.15 -10.39
CA ALA A 104 22.41 -10.27 -10.86
C ALA A 104 20.97 -9.85 -11.24
N ARG A 105 20.37 -8.91 -10.50
CA ARG A 105 19.00 -8.44 -10.75
C ARG A 105 18.82 -7.73 -12.08
N LEU A 106 19.88 -7.18 -12.67
CA LEU A 106 19.79 -6.44 -13.93
C LEU A 106 19.21 -7.25 -15.09
N VAL A 107 19.24 -8.60 -15.03
CA VAL A 107 18.61 -9.46 -16.04
C VAL A 107 17.09 -9.54 -15.89
N HIS A 108 16.54 -9.14 -14.74
CA HIS A 108 15.11 -9.20 -14.38
C HIS A 108 14.38 -7.86 -14.59
N GLN A 109 14.73 -7.10 -15.64
CA GLN A 109 14.19 -5.76 -15.92
C GLN A 109 12.66 -5.68 -15.86
N ASN A 110 11.96 -6.68 -16.39
CA ASN A 110 10.49 -6.70 -16.39
C ASN A 110 9.90 -6.72 -14.97
N ILE A 111 10.56 -7.40 -14.03
CA ILE A 111 10.11 -7.49 -12.63
C ILE A 111 10.48 -6.20 -11.89
N LEU A 112 11.68 -5.65 -12.13
CA LEU A 112 12.13 -4.38 -11.53
C LEU A 112 11.23 -3.19 -11.92
N GLN A 113 10.75 -3.17 -13.15
CA GLN A 113 9.89 -2.10 -13.68
C GLN A 113 8.39 -2.34 -13.42
N GLN A 114 8.01 -3.51 -12.90
CA GLN A 114 6.62 -3.83 -12.60
C GLN A 114 6.15 -2.96 -11.42
N PRO A 115 5.03 -2.22 -11.56
CA PRO A 115 4.43 -1.53 -10.43
C PRO A 115 3.98 -2.53 -9.35
N ILE A 116 4.31 -2.21 -8.11
CA ILE A 116 3.96 -2.98 -6.92
C ILE A 116 3.14 -2.13 -5.97
N ALA A 117 2.34 -2.79 -5.14
CA ALA A 117 1.59 -2.16 -4.06
C ALA A 117 1.93 -2.82 -2.72
N PHE A 118 2.23 -2.02 -1.69
CA PHE A 118 2.62 -2.51 -0.37
C PHE A 118 2.06 -1.64 0.75
N LEU A 119 2.02 -2.17 1.97
CA LEU A 119 1.40 -1.52 3.11
C LEU A 119 2.41 -0.81 4.01
N TRP A 120 1.96 0.32 4.53
CA TRP A 120 2.50 1.03 5.68
C TRP A 120 1.36 1.33 6.66
N SER A 121 1.72 1.50 7.92
CA SER A 121 0.80 1.96 8.95
C SER A 121 0.72 3.47 8.92
N GLY A 122 -0.46 4.01 9.22
CA GLY A 122 -0.67 5.44 9.37
C GLY A 122 -1.47 5.77 10.60
N ILE A 123 -1.28 6.96 11.13
CA ILE A 123 -2.09 7.51 12.22
C ILE A 123 -2.59 8.89 11.81
N LEU A 124 -3.89 9.14 11.98
CA LEU A 124 -4.45 10.47 11.80
C LEU A 124 -3.96 11.39 12.92
N ARG A 125 -3.36 12.52 12.53
CA ARG A 125 -2.90 13.57 13.44
C ARG A 125 -3.83 14.77 13.32
N HIS A 126 -3.34 15.95 12.98
CA HIS A 126 -4.13 17.18 13.02
C HIS A 126 -5.12 17.28 11.88
N TYR A 127 -6.33 17.76 12.18
CA TYR A 127 -7.26 18.19 11.15
C TYR A 127 -6.77 19.49 10.49
N LEU A 128 -6.72 19.49 9.17
CA LEU A 128 -6.28 20.60 8.32
C LEU A 128 -7.50 21.16 7.57
N PRO A 129 -8.05 22.31 7.99
CA PRO A 129 -9.25 22.88 7.38
C PRO A 129 -9.08 23.20 5.89
N GLU A 130 -7.88 23.58 5.46
CA GLU A 130 -7.55 23.88 4.06
C GLU A 130 -7.84 22.70 3.12
N TYR A 131 -7.55 21.48 3.58
CA TYR A 131 -7.74 20.25 2.82
C TYR A 131 -9.01 19.48 3.22
N GLN A 132 -9.72 19.95 4.24
CA GLN A 132 -10.84 19.25 4.87
C GLN A 132 -10.48 17.80 5.26
N GLY A 133 -9.24 17.59 5.70
CA GLY A 133 -8.67 16.27 5.95
C GLY A 133 -7.73 16.25 7.13
N PHE A 134 -7.12 15.10 7.40
CA PHE A 134 -6.21 14.89 8.52
C PHE A 134 -4.79 14.66 8.01
N SER A 135 -3.79 15.33 8.59
CA SER A 135 -2.39 14.99 8.34
C SER A 135 -2.11 13.55 8.79
N VAL A 136 -1.30 12.81 8.05
CA VAL A 136 -0.98 11.42 8.35
C VAL A 136 0.46 11.30 8.85
N ALA A 137 0.65 10.66 10.00
CA ALA A 137 1.95 10.18 10.43
C ALA A 137 2.14 8.73 9.95
N LEU A 138 3.29 8.42 9.37
CA LEU A 138 3.61 7.12 8.80
C LEU A 138 4.43 6.25 9.76
N GLY A 139 4.23 4.94 9.71
CA GLY A 139 5.05 3.93 10.37
C GLY A 139 5.25 2.70 9.48
N PRO A 140 6.44 2.05 9.51
CA PRO A 140 6.69 0.89 8.67
C PRO A 140 5.83 -0.30 9.13
N GLU A 141 5.36 -1.10 8.17
CA GLU A 141 4.85 -2.45 8.45
C GLU A 141 5.95 -3.48 8.16
N LEU A 142 6.18 -4.36 9.13
CA LEU A 142 7.14 -5.45 9.04
C LEU A 142 6.40 -6.73 8.70
N THR A 143 6.91 -7.47 7.72
CA THR A 143 6.35 -8.77 7.35
C THR A 143 7.40 -9.86 7.57
N SER A 144 7.13 -10.80 8.48
CA SER A 144 8.00 -11.96 8.68
C SER A 144 7.73 -12.99 7.58
N THR A 145 8.82 -13.48 6.95
CA THR A 145 8.80 -14.46 5.86
C THR A 145 9.92 -15.48 6.05
N SER A 146 9.94 -16.53 5.22
CA SER A 146 11.08 -17.44 5.10
C SER A 146 12.35 -16.77 4.56
N TRP A 147 12.22 -15.61 3.92
CA TRP A 147 13.34 -14.79 3.47
C TRP A 147 13.89 -13.88 4.57
N GLY A 148 13.28 -13.85 5.75
CA GLY A 148 13.54 -12.89 6.83
C GLY A 148 12.43 -11.84 6.97
N ILE A 149 12.73 -10.75 7.65
CA ILE A 149 11.82 -9.61 7.82
C ILE A 149 11.86 -8.75 6.56
N ILE A 150 10.71 -8.54 5.92
CA ILE A 150 10.56 -7.60 4.83
C ILE A 150 10.08 -6.27 5.39
N ARG A 151 10.80 -5.20 5.06
CA ARG A 151 10.49 -3.82 5.43
C ARG A 151 10.66 -2.90 4.22
N PHE A 152 9.56 -2.56 3.57
CA PHE A 152 9.60 -1.65 2.43
C PHE A 152 10.11 -0.25 2.83
N LYS A 153 11.00 0.32 2.00
CA LYS A 153 11.56 1.66 2.13
C LYS A 153 10.98 2.56 1.02
N PRO A 154 9.96 3.39 1.32
CA PRO A 154 9.41 4.32 0.33
C PRO A 154 10.41 5.46 0.08
N MET A 155 10.56 5.84 -1.18
CA MET A 155 11.34 6.98 -1.66
C MET A 155 10.44 7.91 -2.47
N GLY A 156 10.71 9.21 -2.46
CA GLY A 156 9.90 10.18 -3.20
C GLY A 156 8.49 10.34 -2.64
N LEU A 157 8.34 10.32 -1.30
CA LEU A 157 7.05 10.58 -0.66
C LEU A 157 6.56 12.01 -1.00
N PRO A 158 5.25 12.21 -1.22
CA PRO A 158 4.68 13.54 -1.34
C PRO A 158 4.98 14.43 -0.13
N ASP A 159 5.17 15.73 -0.36
CA ASP A 159 5.42 16.72 0.70
C ASP A 159 4.28 16.81 1.72
N TYR A 160 3.05 16.53 1.28
CA TYR A 160 1.85 16.52 2.10
C TYR A 160 1.15 15.17 2.03
N LEU A 161 0.94 14.57 3.19
CA LEU A 161 0.15 13.35 3.37
C LEU A 161 -1.11 13.70 4.15
N VAL A 162 -2.24 13.76 3.44
CA VAL A 162 -3.52 14.19 4.00
C VAL A 162 -4.62 13.23 3.59
N ALA A 163 -5.24 12.61 4.58
CA ALA A 163 -6.37 11.72 4.40
C ALA A 163 -7.69 12.50 4.54
N ILE A 164 -8.51 12.53 3.48
CA ILE A 164 -9.77 13.27 3.42
C ILE A 164 -10.95 12.31 3.65
N PRO A 165 -11.54 12.28 4.85
CA PRO A 165 -12.74 11.47 5.09
C PRO A 165 -13.97 12.04 4.40
N SER A 166 -14.97 11.18 4.19
CA SER A 166 -16.31 11.62 3.79
C SER A 166 -16.95 12.50 4.88
N GLY A 167 -17.89 13.37 4.49
CA GLY A 167 -18.43 14.40 5.39
C GLY A 167 -19.01 13.89 6.73
N GLU A 168 -19.73 12.75 6.73
CA GLU A 168 -20.23 12.15 7.97
C GLU A 168 -19.10 11.56 8.83
N SER A 169 -18.10 10.95 8.18
CA SER A 169 -16.94 10.35 8.86
C SER A 169 -16.01 11.42 9.44
N ALA A 170 -15.87 12.57 8.77
CA ALA A 170 -15.04 13.68 9.23
C ALA A 170 -15.42 14.13 10.64
N ARG A 171 -16.72 14.30 10.90
CA ARG A 171 -17.23 14.70 12.22
C ARG A 171 -16.95 13.65 13.29
N GLN A 172 -17.14 12.37 12.96
CA GLN A 172 -16.90 11.27 13.90
C GLN A 172 -15.41 11.17 14.27
N LEU A 173 -14.52 11.25 13.28
CA LEU A 173 -13.08 11.19 13.49
C LEU A 173 -12.57 12.40 14.30
N LEU A 174 -13.10 13.61 14.02
CA LEU A 174 -12.81 14.80 14.83
C LEU A 174 -13.20 14.62 16.29
N LEU A 175 -14.40 14.09 16.56
CA LEU A 175 -14.87 13.82 17.92
C LEU A 175 -13.98 12.78 18.63
N GLN A 176 -13.58 11.72 17.93
CA GLN A 176 -12.68 10.70 18.48
C GLN A 176 -11.32 11.30 18.84
N GLN A 177 -10.75 12.14 17.98
CA GLN A 177 -9.47 12.81 18.24
C GLN A 177 -9.56 13.79 19.41
N GLN A 178 -10.67 14.54 19.54
CA GLN A 178 -10.91 15.42 20.69
C GLN A 178 -11.01 14.65 22.01
N GLN A 179 -11.40 13.38 21.95
CA GLN A 179 -11.38 12.45 23.09
C GLN A 179 -10.00 11.84 23.37
N GLY A 180 -8.96 12.25 22.62
CA GLY A 180 -7.60 11.71 22.75
C GLY A 180 -7.43 10.30 22.18
N LYS A 181 -8.38 9.80 21.37
CA LYS A 181 -8.24 8.49 20.73
C LYS A 181 -7.27 8.59 19.57
N GLU A 182 -6.32 7.68 19.53
CA GLU A 182 -5.50 7.46 18.35
C GLU A 182 -6.33 6.73 17.29
N ILE A 183 -6.27 7.23 16.05
CA ILE A 183 -7.01 6.67 14.92
C ILE A 183 -6.00 6.12 13.94
N GLU A 184 -5.85 4.80 13.94
CA GLU A 184 -5.01 4.08 13.00
C GLU A 184 -5.69 3.94 11.63
N ILE A 185 -4.90 4.09 10.58
CA ILE A 185 -5.28 3.87 9.20
C ILE A 185 -4.26 2.97 8.52
N GLY A 186 -4.66 2.35 7.43
CA GLY A 186 -3.76 1.72 6.48
C GLY A 186 -3.35 2.72 5.42
N VAL A 187 -2.08 2.66 5.03
CA VAL A 187 -1.51 3.42 3.93
C VAL A 187 -1.03 2.42 2.89
N LEU A 188 -1.69 2.42 1.74
CA LEU A 188 -1.30 1.62 0.60
C LEU A 188 -0.44 2.48 -0.31
N PHE A 189 0.84 2.12 -0.42
CA PHE A 189 1.74 2.72 -1.38
C PHE A 189 1.74 1.95 -2.69
N ILE A 190 1.79 2.68 -3.80
CA ILE A 190 1.98 2.14 -5.13
C ILE A 190 3.21 2.80 -5.73
N GLY A 191 4.08 1.99 -6.32
CA GLY A 191 5.30 2.49 -6.93
C GLY A 191 6.08 1.40 -7.66
N THR A 192 7.31 1.71 -8.02
CA THR A 192 8.22 0.80 -8.71
C THR A 192 9.52 0.70 -7.93
N LEU A 193 10.18 -0.46 -7.98
CA LEU A 193 11.50 -0.60 -7.37
C LEU A 193 12.49 0.41 -7.99
N VAL A 194 13.39 0.93 -7.16
CA VAL A 194 14.52 1.73 -7.64
C VAL A 194 15.51 0.79 -8.31
N ALA A 195 15.68 0.88 -9.63
CA ALA A 195 16.44 -0.11 -10.40
C ALA A 195 17.88 -0.34 -9.88
N ASP A 196 18.56 0.74 -9.49
CA ASP A 196 19.97 0.70 -9.07
C ASP A 196 20.16 0.36 -7.57
N GLU A 197 19.08 0.31 -6.78
CA GLU A 197 19.11 0.03 -5.33
C GLU A 197 17.83 -0.71 -4.92
N SER A 198 17.45 -1.75 -5.66
CA SER A 198 16.09 -2.28 -5.58
C SER A 198 15.80 -3.01 -4.27
N LEU A 199 16.78 -3.74 -3.74
CA LEU A 199 16.69 -4.46 -2.47
C LEU A 199 17.97 -4.21 -1.67
N ILE A 200 17.83 -3.90 -0.38
CA ILE A 200 18.95 -3.82 0.57
C ILE A 200 18.83 -4.95 1.58
N TYR A 201 19.91 -5.69 1.80
CA TYR A 201 20.01 -6.72 2.85
C TYR A 201 20.67 -6.16 4.10
N GLY A 202 20.12 -6.49 5.26
CA GLY A 202 20.67 -6.15 6.57
C GLY A 202 20.19 -7.08 7.66
N PHE A 203 20.45 -6.71 8.91
CA PHE A 203 19.92 -7.40 10.09
C PHE A 203 19.04 -6.45 10.90
N SER A 204 17.97 -7.00 11.47
CA SER A 204 17.11 -6.26 12.41
C SER A 204 17.88 -5.93 13.69
N HIS A 205 17.72 -4.70 14.17
CA HIS A 205 18.28 -4.25 15.45
C HIS A 205 17.38 -4.60 16.66
N ASP A 206 16.19 -5.17 16.42
CA ASP A 206 15.17 -5.40 17.46
C ASP A 206 15.38 -6.73 18.23
N GLY A 207 16.65 -7.05 18.52
CA GLY A 207 17.05 -8.05 19.52
C GLY A 207 17.13 -9.51 19.05
N LYS A 208 16.82 -9.82 17.78
CA LYS A 208 16.93 -11.17 17.22
C LYS A 208 17.98 -11.32 16.11
N GLU A 209 18.64 -10.24 15.71
CA GLU A 209 19.55 -10.19 14.55
C GLU A 209 18.96 -10.94 13.34
N GLU A 210 17.65 -10.82 13.17
CA GLU A 210 16.92 -11.52 12.13
C GLU A 210 17.24 -10.86 10.80
N GLY A 211 17.49 -11.65 9.77
CA GLY A 211 17.75 -11.16 8.43
C GLY A 211 16.63 -10.24 7.95
N MET A 212 17.00 -9.12 7.34
CA MET A 212 16.08 -8.09 6.88
C MET A 212 16.31 -7.77 5.41
N ILE A 213 15.23 -7.69 4.65
CA ILE A 213 15.23 -7.25 3.27
C ILE A 213 14.44 -5.94 3.21
N LEU A 214 15.05 -4.91 2.63
CA LEU A 214 14.44 -3.61 2.42
C LEU A 214 14.25 -3.35 0.93
N PRO A 215 13.11 -3.72 0.34
CA PRO A 215 12.78 -3.27 -1.00
C PRO A 215 12.62 -1.75 -1.03
N VAL A 216 13.37 -1.08 -1.91
CA VAL A 216 13.35 0.38 -2.05
C VAL A 216 12.44 0.74 -3.21
N VAL A 217 11.38 1.49 -2.92
CA VAL A 217 10.30 1.76 -3.88
C VAL A 217 10.14 3.25 -4.09
N HIS A 218 10.25 3.71 -5.34
CA HIS A 218 9.88 5.07 -5.71
C HIS A 218 8.36 5.19 -5.76
N ILE A 219 7.79 6.00 -4.86
CA ILE A 219 6.35 6.15 -4.70
C ILE A 219 5.77 6.97 -5.84
N GLN A 220 4.66 6.48 -6.38
CA GLN A 220 3.92 7.10 -7.48
C GLN A 220 2.51 7.51 -7.03
N ASP A 221 1.87 6.69 -6.20
CA ASP A 221 0.52 6.91 -5.68
C ASP A 221 0.43 6.45 -4.21
N VAL A 222 -0.48 7.09 -3.46
CA VAL A 222 -0.74 6.81 -2.04
C VAL A 222 -2.23 6.67 -1.86
N ARG A 223 -2.69 5.66 -1.12
CA ARG A 223 -4.11 5.50 -0.80
C ARG A 223 -4.30 5.29 0.68
N TYR A 224 -5.33 5.90 1.24
CA TYR A 224 -5.65 5.82 2.66
C TYR A 224 -6.93 5.01 2.85
N PHE A 225 -6.92 4.13 3.85
CA PHE A 225 -8.12 3.40 4.25
C PHE A 225 -8.19 3.24 5.76
N LEU A 226 -9.40 3.25 6.30
CA LEU A 226 -9.60 2.93 7.72
C LEU A 226 -9.35 1.45 7.95
N LYS A 227 -8.49 1.12 8.93
CA LYS A 227 -8.31 -0.27 9.38
C LYS A 227 -9.57 -0.69 10.11
N THR A 228 -10.18 -1.80 9.70
CA THR A 228 -11.28 -2.40 10.44
C THR A 228 -10.65 -3.08 11.68
N THR A 229 -10.97 -2.57 12.87
CA THR A 229 -10.69 -3.24 14.15
C THR A 229 -11.49 -4.51 14.32
#